data_AF-A0A0F9G2F0-F1
#
_entry.id   AF-A0A0F9G2F0-F1
#
_cell.length_a   1.000
_cell.length_b   1.000
_cell.length_c   1.000
_cell.angle_alpha   90.00
_cell.angle_beta   90.00
_cell.angle_gamma   90.00
#
_symmetry.space_group_name_H-M   'P 1'
#
loop_
_entity.id
_entity.type
_entity.pdbx_description
1 polymer ?
#
loop_
_entity_poly.entity_id
_entity_poly.type
_entity_poly.pdbx_seq_one_letter_code
_entity_poly.pdbx_strand_id
1 'polypeptide(L)' 'MADFCLECSINTFGKDFKDLANITSQKDWDKGLAQVVICEGCGAIQVDPDGNCVSSNCMESTQSKSR' A
#
# COMPACT_ATOMS: atom_id res chain seq x y z
N MET A 1 -9.90 -3.11 -12.18
CA MET A 1 -9.95 -2.04 -11.17
C MET A 1 -8.52 -1.88 -10.71
N ALA A 2 -8.03 -0.64 -10.57
CA ALA A 2 -6.68 -0.36 -10.11
C ALA A 2 -6.73 -0.22 -8.59
N ASP A 3 -5.96 -1.02 -7.87
CA ASP A 3 -5.88 -0.95 -6.42
C ASP A 3 -4.62 -0.16 -6.02
N PHE A 4 -4.80 0.82 -5.14
CA PHE A 4 -3.71 1.66 -4.63
C PHE A 4 -3.60 1.52 -3.12
N CYS A 5 -2.36 1.51 -2.62
CA CYS A 5 -2.15 1.70 -1.18
C CYS A 5 -2.56 3.12 -0.78
N LEU A 6 -2.79 3.32 0.52
CA LEU A 6 -3.24 4.61 1.06
C LEU A 6 -2.40 5.78 0.54
N GLU A 7 -1.07 5.62 0.57
CA GLU A 7 -0.12 6.64 0.11
C GLU A 7 -0.28 6.94 -1.39
N CYS A 8 -0.35 5.91 -2.25
CA CYS A 8 -0.54 6.11 -3.69
C CYS A 8 -1.92 6.69 -4.02
N SER A 9 -2.95 6.32 -3.26
CA SER A 9 -4.30 6.87 -3.41
C SER A 9 -4.30 8.38 -3.12
N ILE A 10 -3.67 8.79 -2.01
CA ILE A 10 -3.51 10.20 -1.65
C ILE A 10 -2.67 10.95 -2.69
N ASN A 11 -1.54 10.38 -3.11
CA ASN A 11 -0.65 11.04 -4.08
C ASN A 11 -1.26 11.17 -5.48
N THR A 12 -2.08 10.21 -5.91
CA THR A 12 -2.67 10.20 -7.26
C THR A 12 -3.98 10.97 -7.31
N PHE A 13 -4.81 10.86 -6.28
CA PHE A 13 -6.18 11.37 -6.30
C PHE A 13 -6.48 12.42 -5.23
N GLY A 14 -5.53 12.70 -4.33
CA GLY A 14 -5.73 13.64 -3.21
C GLY A 14 -6.64 13.11 -2.10
N LYS A 15 -7.00 11.82 -2.15
CA LYS A 15 -7.89 11.19 -1.18
C LYS A 15 -7.58 9.69 -1.04
N ASP A 16 -7.72 9.18 0.17
CA ASP A 16 -7.70 7.74 0.46
C ASP A 16 -9.04 7.10 0.07
N PHE A 17 -9.00 6.17 -0.89
CA PHE A 17 -10.14 5.36 -1.31
C PHE A 17 -10.29 4.06 -0.54
N LYS A 18 -9.30 3.71 0.30
CA LYS A 18 -9.29 2.48 1.10
C LYS A 18 -9.34 1.20 0.26
N ASP A 19 -8.80 1.23 -0.96
CA ASP A 19 -8.83 0.10 -1.90
C ASP A 19 -8.14 -1.14 -1.31
N LEU A 20 -7.04 -0.94 -0.58
CA LEU A 20 -6.27 -2.01 0.07
C LEU A 20 -6.52 -2.13 1.58
N ALA A 21 -7.50 -1.42 2.13
CA ALA A 21 -7.86 -1.54 3.54
C ALA A 21 -8.63 -2.84 3.80
N ASN A 22 -8.48 -3.41 5.00
CA ASN A 22 -9.06 -4.69 5.44
C ASN A 22 -8.64 -5.93 4.63
N ILE A 23 -7.67 -5.82 3.71
CA ILE A 23 -7.09 -6.98 3.03
C ILE A 23 -6.32 -7.84 4.03
N THR A 24 -5.45 -7.20 4.82
CA THR A 24 -4.81 -7.82 5.97
C THR A 24 -5.79 -7.76 7.14
N SER A 25 -6.19 -8.91 7.67
CA SER A 25 -7.06 -8.93 8.84
C SER A 25 -6.27 -8.51 10.07
N GLN A 26 -6.92 -7.83 11.03
CA GLN A 26 -6.27 -7.47 12.30
C GLN A 26 -5.70 -8.73 13.00
N LYS A 27 -6.41 -9.85 12.94
CA LYS A 27 -5.99 -11.13 13.54
C LYS A 27 -4.70 -11.69 12.94
N ASP A 28 -4.45 -11.44 11.67
CA ASP A 28 -3.22 -11.88 11.00
C ASP A 28 -2.10 -10.87 11.26
N TRP A 29 -2.42 -9.58 11.25
CA TRP A 29 -1.50 -8.52 11.62
C TRP A 29 -0.95 -8.70 13.04
N ASP A 30 -1.81 -9.03 14.01
CA ASP A 30 -1.42 -9.30 15.41
C ASP A 30 -0.48 -10.52 15.54
N LYS A 31 -0.44 -11.40 14.54
CA LYS A 31 0.50 -12.53 14.45
C LYS A 31 1.78 -12.20 13.68
N GLY A 32 1.94 -10.94 13.24
CA GLY A 32 3.05 -10.50 12.40
C GLY A 32 2.91 -10.94 10.94
N LEU A 33 1.70 -11.23 10.48
CA LEU A 33 1.42 -11.61 9.10
C LEU A 33 0.80 -10.42 8.35
N ALA A 34 1.38 -10.08 7.21
CA ALA A 34 0.88 -9.05 6.31
C ALA A 34 0.55 -9.67 4.96
N GLN A 35 -0.60 -9.32 4.39
CA GLN A 35 -0.95 -9.80 3.06
C GLN A 35 -0.13 -9.08 2.00
N VAL A 36 0.36 -9.86 1.03
CA VAL A 36 1.02 -9.33 -0.16
C VAL A 36 -0.05 -8.99 -1.18
N VAL A 37 -0.01 -7.75 -1.66
CA VAL A 37 -0.94 -7.16 -2.62
C VAL A 37 -0.17 -6.50 -3.75
N ILE A 38 -0.85 -6.23 -4.87
CA ILE A 38 -0.27 -5.50 -5.99
C ILE A 38 -0.88 -4.09 -5.96
N CYS A 39 -0.04 -3.10 -5.70
CA CYS A 39 -0.38 -1.68 -5.81
C CYS A 39 0.08 -1.18 -7.19
N GLU A 40 -0.78 -0.51 -7.94
CA GLU A 40 -0.44 0.02 -9.27
C GLU A 40 0.60 1.15 -9.24
N GLY A 41 0.83 1.76 -8.06
CA GLY A 41 1.87 2.77 -7.87
C GLY A 41 3.22 2.23 -7.34
N CYS A 42 3.20 1.15 -6.55
CA CYS A 42 4.39 0.62 -5.86
C CYS A 42 4.82 -0.77 -6.34
N GLY A 43 3.97 -1.48 -7.09
CA GLY A 43 4.16 -2.90 -7.43
C GLY A 43 3.70 -3.84 -6.31
N ALA A 44 4.38 -4.98 -6.16
CA ALA A 44 4.04 -5.97 -5.14
C ALA A 44 4.51 -5.52 -3.75
N ILE A 45 3.59 -5.30 -2.82
CA ILE A 45 3.85 -4.73 -1.50
C ILE A 45 3.11 -5.51 -0.41
N GLN A 46 3.48 -5.30 0.84
CA GLN A 46 2.68 -5.72 2.00
C GLN A 46 1.94 -4.53 2.58
N VAL A 47 0.69 -4.75 2.99
CA VAL A 47 -0.15 -3.72 3.60
C VAL A 47 -0.63 -4.12 4.99
N ASP A 48 -0.81 -3.13 5.85
CA ASP A 48 -1.47 -3.29 7.14
C ASP A 48 -3.01 -3.31 6.99
N PRO A 49 -3.77 -3.52 8.07
CA PRO A 49 -5.24 -3.52 8.01
C PRO A 49 -5.87 -2.21 7.54
N ASP A 50 -5.16 -1.09 7.66
CA ASP A 50 -5.63 0.23 7.21
C ASP A 50 -5.28 0.50 5.74
N GLY A 51 -4.53 -0.39 5.07
CA GLY A 51 -4.08 -0.23 3.69
C GLY A 51 -2.80 0.59 3.57
N ASN A 52 -2.10 0.86 4.68
CA ASN A 52 -0.78 1.46 4.64
C ASN A 52 0.24 0.44 4.18
N CYS A 53 1.17 0.88 3.36
CA CYS A 53 2.25 0.03 2.96
C CYS A 53 3.30 -0.12 4.07
N VAL A 54 3.65 -1.36 4.38
CA VAL A 54 4.66 -1.70 5.40
C VAL A 54 5.93 -2.29 4.79
N SER A 55 5.95 -2.47 3.47
CA SER A 55 7.14 -2.85 2.72
C SER A 55 8.02 -1.64 2.39
N SER A 56 9.33 -1.85 2.37
CA SER A 56 10.34 -0.82 2.09
C SER A 56 10.30 -0.26 0.66
N ASN A 57 9.57 -0.91 -0.25
CA ASN A 57 9.46 -0.53 -1.66
C ASN A 57 8.43 0.57 -1.94
N CYS A 58 7.59 0.95 -0.97
CA CYS A 58 6.61 2.02 -1.18
C CYS A 58 7.19 3.43 -1.29
N MET A 59 8.46 3.63 -0.93
CA MET A 59 9.15 4.92 -1.06
C MET A 59 10.02 5.04 -2.32
N GLU A 60 10.10 4.02 -3.17
CA GLU A 60 10.93 4.11 -4.40
C GLU A 60 10.21 4.76 -5.59
N SER A 61 8.88 4.91 -5.56
CA SER A 61 8.13 5.54 -6.66
C SER A 61 8.22 7.08 -6.68
N THR A 62 8.68 7.72 -5.59
CA THR A 62 8.95 9.17 -5.54
C THR A 62 10.42 9.56 -5.79
N GLN A 63 11.36 8.60 -5.86
CA GLN A 63 12.80 8.88 -6.03
C GLN A 63 13.34 8.68 -7.46
N SER A 64 12.47 8.55 -8.47
CA SER A 64 12.90 8.60 -9.89
C SER A 64 12.88 10.01 -10.49
N LYS A 65 12.97 11.08 -9.67
CA LYS A 65 13.22 12.47 -10.10
C LYS A 65 14.59 13.01 -9.63
N SER A 66 15.62 12.16 -9.63
CA SER A 66 17.01 12.63 -9.62
C SER A 66 17.81 11.91 -10.71
N ARG A 67 17.65 12.40 -11.93
CA ARG A 67 18.66 12.37 -12.99
C ARG A 67 18.55 13.63 -13.81
#